data_AF-A0A2L2Z0I6-F1
#
_entry.id   AF-A0A2L2Z0I6-F1
#
_cell.length_a   1.000
_cell.length_b   1.000
_cell.length_c   1.000
_cell.angle_alpha   90.00
_cell.angle_beta   90.00
_cell.angle_gamma   90.00
#
_symmetry.space_group_name_H-M   'P 1'
#
loop_
_entity.id
_entity.type
_entity.pdbx_description
1 polymer ?
#
loop_
_entity_poly.entity_id
_entity_poly.type
_entity_poly.pdbx_seq_one_letter_code
_entity_poly.pdbx_strand_id
1 'polypeptide(L)' 'NLGPKGTMKKLVSGAGDIKNTKDGNVLMHEMQFKHPSASLLARASTAQNDDTGDGTTSTVFLIGELLKQAD' A
#
# COMPACT_ATOMS: atom_id res chain seq x y z
N ASN A 1 -8.15 -1.56 4.05
CA ASN A 1 -7.84 -0.16 4.40
C ASN A 1 -8.56 0.86 3.52
N LEU A 2 -9.65 0.47 2.84
CA LEU A 2 -10.30 1.36 1.87
C LEU A 2 -11.55 2.03 2.48
N GLY A 3 -11.71 3.32 2.21
CA GLY A 3 -12.89 4.12 2.57
C GLY A 3 -12.97 4.55 4.04
N PRO A 4 -14.08 5.23 4.43
CA PRO A 4 -14.26 5.81 5.77
C PRO A 4 -14.26 4.76 6.89
N LYS A 5 -14.72 3.54 6.57
CA LYS A 5 -14.70 2.37 7.46
C LYS A 5 -13.37 1.62 7.45
N GLY A 6 -12.35 2.14 6.76
CA GLY A 6 -11.03 1.55 6.71
C GLY A 6 -10.38 1.46 8.09
N THR A 7 -9.94 0.25 8.46
CA THR A 7 -9.23 -0.02 9.71
C THR A 7 -7.85 0.63 9.71
N MET A 8 -7.48 1.27 10.81
CA MET A 8 -6.13 1.80 11.01
C MET A 8 -5.14 0.64 11.22
N LYS A 9 -3.97 0.73 10.59
CA LYS A 9 -2.91 -0.25 10.76
C LYS A 9 -1.80 0.32 11.63
N LYS A 10 -1.37 -0.47 12.59
CA LYS A 10 -0.23 -0.19 13.45
C LYS A 10 0.98 -0.93 12.87
N LEU A 11 1.96 -0.17 12.41
CA LEU A 11 3.26 -0.66 11.98
C LEU A 11 4.23 -0.54 13.15
N VAL A 12 5.05 -1.57 13.35
CA VAL A 12 6.10 -1.59 14.36
C VAL A 12 7.42 -1.89 13.64
N SER A 13 8.36 -0.95 13.71
CA SER A 13 9.70 -1.11 13.13
C SER A 13 10.56 -2.04 13.98
N GLY A 14 11.65 -2.57 13.41
CA GLY A 14 12.63 -3.38 14.14
C GLY A 14 13.33 -2.63 15.29
N ALA A 15 13.35 -1.29 15.22
CA ALA A 15 13.84 -0.42 16.30
C ALA A 15 12.80 -0.16 17.41
N GLY A 16 11.56 -0.65 17.25
CA GLY A 16 10.46 -0.45 18.20
C GLY A 16 9.58 0.78 17.91
N ASP A 17 9.87 1.55 16.85
CA ASP A 17 9.05 2.70 16.46
C ASP A 17 7.66 2.26 16.01
N ILE A 18 6.63 2.94 16.54
CA ILE A 18 5.23 2.65 16.26
C ILE A 18 4.66 3.73 15.36
N LYS A 19 4.18 3.33 14.18
CA LYS A 19 3.50 4.23 13.23
C LYS A 19 2.08 3.72 12.96
N ASN A 20 1.09 4.54 13.28
CA ASN A 20 -0.30 4.23 12.97
C ASN A 20 -0.69 4.97 11.69
N THR A 21 -1.09 4.23 10.65
CA THR A 21 -1.49 4.83 9.38
C THR A 21 -2.64 4.07 8.73
N LYS A 22 -3.45 4.81 7.96
CA LYS A 22 -4.44 4.27 7.03
C LYS A 22 -4.02 4.45 5.58
N ASP A 23 -2.98 5.23 5.33
CA ASP A 23 -2.52 5.56 3.99
C ASP A 23 -1.79 4.37 3.37
N GLY A 24 -2.28 3.93 2.22
CA GLY A 24 -1.70 2.86 1.42
C GLY A 24 -0.25 3.17 1.01
N ASN A 25 0.07 4.42 0.68
CA ASN A 25 1.42 4.78 0.24
C ASN A 25 2.45 4.61 1.37
N VAL A 26 2.11 5.11 2.57
CA VAL A 26 2.96 4.93 3.77
C VAL A 26 3.10 3.45 4.11
N LEU A 27 2.02 2.67 4.05
CA LEU A 27 2.08 1.23 4.30
C LEU A 27 3.00 0.52 3.31
N MET A 28 2.95 0.86 2.03
CA MET A 28 3.81 0.26 1.01
C MET A 28 5.29 0.64 1.17
N HIS A 29 5.61 1.82 1.71
CA HIS A 29 7.00 2.21 1.95
C HIS A 29 7.61 1.57 3.20
N GLU A 30 6.81 1.40 4.25
CA GLU A 30 7.28 0.86 5.53
C GLU A 30 7.39 -0.67 5.52
N MET A 31 6.67 -1.34 4.61
CA MET A 31 6.72 -2.79 4.48
C MET A 31 7.91 -3.24 3.62
N GLN A 32 8.69 -4.19 4.15
CA GLN A 32 9.79 -4.81 3.40
C GLN A 32 9.27 -5.99 2.57
N PHE A 33 9.16 -5.79 1.25
CA PHE A 33 8.74 -6.84 0.31
C PHE A 33 9.90 -7.69 -0.15
N LYS A 34 9.73 -9.03 -0.10
CA LYS A 34 10.67 -9.98 -0.74
C LYS A 34 10.32 -10.28 -2.20
N HIS A 35 9.05 -10.17 -2.56
CA HIS A 35 8.56 -10.55 -3.89
C HIS A 35 8.68 -9.38 -4.88
N PRO A 36 9.27 -9.57 -6.08
CA PRO A 36 9.41 -8.50 -7.07
C PRO A 36 8.08 -7.85 -7.47
N SER A 37 7.01 -8.64 -7.65
CA SER A 37 5.69 -8.09 -7.99
C SER A 37 5.11 -7.19 -6.89
N ALA A 38 5.43 -7.45 -5.62
CA ALA A 38 5.00 -6.58 -4.53
C ALA A 38 5.77 -5.25 -4.52
N SER A 39 7.04 -5.25 -4.93
CA SER A 39 7.80 -4.02 -5.16
C SER A 39 7.22 -3.20 -6.33
N LEU A 40 6.78 -3.86 -7.41
CA LEU A 40 6.09 -3.17 -8.52
C LEU A 40 4.77 -2.53 -8.07
N LEU A 41 3.97 -3.23 -7.24
CA LEU A 41 2.76 -2.68 -6.65
C LEU A 41 3.04 -1.46 -5.76
N ALA A 42 4.10 -1.52 -4.95
CA ALA A 42 4.51 -0.39 -4.12
C ALA A 42 4.85 0.83 -4.97
N ARG A 43 5.64 0.64 -6.04
CA ARG A 43 6.01 1.71 -6.98
C ARG A 43 4.79 2.30 -7.70
N ALA A 44 3.82 1.47 -8.09
CA ALA A 44 2.58 1.95 -8.69
C ALA A 44 1.76 2.82 -7.72
N SER A 45 1.72 2.44 -6.44
CA SER A 45 1.10 3.24 -5.39
C SER A 45 1.83 4.57 -5.16
N THR A 46 3.16 4.60 -5.25
CA THR A 46 3.96 5.83 -5.14
C THR A 46 3.70 6.76 -6.32
N ALA A 47 3.72 6.25 -7.55
CA ALA A 47 3.40 7.05 -8.73
C ALA A 47 2.01 7.69 -8.64
N GLN A 48 1.00 6.92 -8.19
CA GLN A 48 -0.35 7.46 -7.96
C GLN A 48 -0.37 8.58 -6.91
N ASN A 49 0.42 8.43 -5.85
CA ASN A 49 0.55 9.45 -4.83
C ASN A 49 1.23 10.73 -5.36
N ASP A 50 2.27 10.57 -6.19
CA ASP A 50 3.04 11.70 -6.71
C ASP A 50 2.24 12.50 -7.74
N ASP A 51 1.44 11.83 -8.58
CA ASP A 51 0.65 12.49 -9.62
C ASP A 51 -0.67 13.07 -9.09
N THR A 52 -1.38 12.32 -8.24
CA THR A 52 -2.76 12.67 -7.82
C THR A 52 -2.88 12.98 -6.33
N GLY A 53 -1.98 12.44 -5.49
CA GLY A 53 -2.05 12.58 -4.03
C GLY A 53 -3.20 11.81 -3.35
N ASP A 54 -3.99 11.03 -4.11
CA ASP A 54 -5.09 10.22 -3.60
C ASP A 54 -5.28 8.95 -4.45
N GLY A 55 -6.06 7.99 -3.92
CA GLY A 55 -6.37 6.74 -4.61
C GLY A 55 -5.30 5.67 -4.48
N THR A 56 -4.23 5.92 -3.73
CA THR A 56 -3.09 5.00 -3.50
C THR A 56 -3.56 3.60 -3.09
N THR A 57 -4.53 3.53 -2.18
CA THR A 57 -5.10 2.26 -1.70
C THR A 57 -5.97 1.59 -2.76
N SER A 58 -6.77 2.35 -3.50
CA SER A 58 -7.63 1.83 -4.57
C SER A 58 -6.83 1.24 -5.72
N THR A 59 -5.74 1.89 -6.12
CA THR A 59 -4.84 1.44 -7.19
C THR A 59 -4.25 0.08 -6.85
N VAL A 60 -3.77 -0.11 -5.62
CA VAL A 60 -3.23 -1.40 -5.16
C VAL A 60 -4.30 -2.49 -5.21
N PHE A 61 -5.51 -2.22 -4.73
CA PHE A 61 -6.62 -3.18 -4.78
C PHE A 61 -6.98 -3.56 -6.21
N LEU A 62 -7.03 -2.59 -7.12
CA LEU A 62 -7.35 -2.82 -8.52
C LEU A 62 -6.31 -3.72 -9.19
N ILE A 63 -5.02 -3.43 -9.03
CA ILE A 63 -3.96 -4.25 -9.65
C ILE A 63 -3.98 -5.67 -9.07
N GLY A 64 -4.19 -5.81 -7.75
CA GLY A 64 -4.30 -7.12 -7.12
C GLY A 64 -5.46 -7.96 -7.66
N GLU A 65 -6.62 -7.33 -7.90
CA GLU A 65 -7.78 -8.02 -8.46
C GLU A 65 -7.57 -8.39 -9.94
N LEU A 66 -6.94 -7.50 -10.73
CA LEU A 66 -6.61 -7.78 -12.13
C LEU A 66 -5.65 -8.97 -12.27
N LEU A 67 -4.61 -9.05 -11.41
CA LEU A 67 -3.69 -10.18 -11.41
C LEU A 67 -4.39 -11.49 -11.07
N LYS A 68 -5.31 -11.46 -10.09
CA LYS A 68 -6.09 -12.63 -9.69
C LYS A 68 -7.07 -13.09 -10.77
N GLN A 69 -7.59 -12.19 -11.60
CA GLN A 69 -8.44 -12.55 -12.74
C GLN A 69 -7.64 -13.06 -13.94
N ALA A 70 -6.35 -12.74 -14.01
CA ALA A 70 -5.44 -13.19 -15.07
C ALA A 70 -4.84 -14.58 -14.80
N ASP A 71 -4.89 -15.05 -13.54
CA ASP A 71 -4.60 -16.44 -13.13
C ASP A 71 -5.78 -17.37 -13.47
#